data_AF-A0A7T3UWY9-F1
#
_entry.id   AF-A0A7T3UWY9-F1
#
_cell.length_a   1.000
_cell.length_b   1.000
_cell.length_c   1.000
_cell.angle_alpha   90.00
_cell.angle_beta   90.00
_cell.angle_gamma   90.00
#
_symmetry.space_group_name_H-M   'P 1'
#
loop_
_entity.id
_entity.type
_entity.pdbx_description
1 polymer ?
#
loop_
_entity_poly.entity_id
_entity_poly.type
_entity_poly.pdbx_seq_one_letter_code
_entity_poly.pdbx_strand_id
1 'polypeptide(L)'
;SASPIMEQLIYFHDHSLMIIIMILMVVSYMMIAMIFNKYINRFLLEGQMIELAWTIAPAVILVFIAVPSLRLLYLMDEINTPTVTLKTIGHQWYWSYEYSDFAKVEFDSYMIPQNEMENNMFRLLDVDNRAALPMNTFIRIIVTAADVLHSWTVPSLGVKADATPGRLNQISFLISRPGILYGQCSEICGANH
;
A
#
# COMPACT_ATOMS: atom_id res chain seq x y z
N SER A 1 0.31 11.65 5.41
CA SER A 1 1.39 10.65 5.23
C SER A 1 2.36 10.75 6.39
N ALA A 2 3.03 9.64 6.74
CA ALA A 2 4.12 9.62 7.73
C ALA A 2 5.49 9.33 7.09
N SER A 3 5.53 9.03 5.79
CA SER A 3 6.75 8.87 4.98
C SER A 3 6.65 9.68 3.67
N PRO A 4 7.79 10.05 3.05
CA PRO A 4 7.78 10.72 1.74
C PRO A 4 7.20 9.84 0.63
N ILE A 5 7.44 8.52 0.70
CA ILE A 5 6.90 7.55 -0.26
C ILE A 5 5.37 7.55 -0.24
N MET A 6 4.77 7.54 0.95
CA MET A 6 3.30 7.56 1.07
C MET A 6 2.71 8.86 0.52
N GLU A 7 3.42 9.98 0.64
CA GLU A 7 2.99 11.24 0.04
C GLU A 7 3.00 11.17 -1.49
N GLN A 8 4.05 10.61 -2.09
CA GLN A 8 4.10 10.38 -3.54
C GLN A 8 3.02 9.39 -4.01
N LEU A 9 2.72 8.36 -3.22
CA LEU A 9 1.61 7.44 -3.49
C LEU A 9 0.26 8.16 -3.49
N ILE A 10 0.03 9.10 -2.57
CA ILE A 10 -1.21 9.91 -2.55
C ILE A 10 -1.29 10.78 -3.80
N TYR A 11 -0.22 11.47 -4.19
CA TYR A 11 -0.21 12.27 -5.42
C TYR A 11 -0.46 11.42 -6.68
N PHE A 12 0.16 10.25 -6.76
CA PHE A 12 -0.07 9.31 -7.87
C PHE A 12 -1.51 8.80 -7.89
N HIS A 13 -2.05 8.43 -6.72
CA HIS A 13 -3.45 8.04 -6.56
C HIS A 13 -4.38 9.14 -7.07
N ASP A 14 -4.21 10.38 -6.63
CA ASP A 14 -5.08 11.49 -7.02
C ASP A 14 -5.01 11.80 -8.53
N HIS A 15 -3.80 11.74 -9.12
CA HIS A 15 -3.61 11.84 -10.57
C HIS A 15 -4.36 10.74 -11.33
N SER A 16 -4.22 9.49 -10.87
CA SER A 16 -4.92 8.34 -11.48
C SER A 16 -6.45 8.46 -11.33
N LEU A 17 -6.92 8.91 -10.16
CA LEU A 17 -8.33 9.06 -9.85
C LEU A 17 -8.96 10.17 -10.71
N MET A 18 -8.27 11.29 -10.91
CA MET A 18 -8.71 12.35 -11.82
C MET A 18 -8.97 11.80 -13.23
N ILE A 19 -8.05 10.99 -13.77
CA ILE A 19 -8.19 10.39 -15.09
C ILE A 19 -9.37 9.40 -15.13
N ILE A 20 -9.49 8.54 -14.13
CA ILE A 20 -10.60 7.56 -14.04
C ILE A 20 -11.95 8.28 -13.97
N ILE A 21 -12.08 9.34 -13.16
CA ILE A 21 -13.30 10.13 -13.06
C ILE A 21 -13.61 10.81 -14.40
N MET A 22 -12.61 11.37 -15.09
CA MET A 22 -12.80 11.98 -16.41
C MET A 22 -13.36 10.98 -17.42
N ILE A 23 -12.82 9.75 -17.47
CA ILE A 23 -13.33 8.68 -18.35
C ILE A 23 -14.75 8.30 -17.96
N LEU A 24 -15.02 8.10 -16.66
CA LEU A 24 -16.35 7.73 -16.18
C LEU A 24 -17.39 8.80 -16.53
N MET A 25 -17.06 10.08 -16.40
CA MET A 25 -17.95 11.19 -16.76
C MET A 25 -18.25 11.21 -18.26
N VAL A 26 -17.24 11.01 -19.13
CA VAL A 26 -17.46 10.97 -20.59
C VAL A 26 -18.32 9.77 -20.98
N VAL A 27 -18.01 8.57 -20.48
CA VAL A 27 -18.76 7.35 -20.81
C VAL A 27 -20.19 7.44 -20.29
N SER A 28 -20.38 7.86 -19.04
CA SER A 28 -21.72 8.02 -18.47
C SER A 28 -22.54 9.06 -19.22
N TYR A 29 -21.94 10.21 -19.59
CA TYR A 29 -22.60 11.21 -20.43
C TYR A 29 -23.02 10.65 -21.79
N MET A 30 -22.13 9.94 -22.49
CA MET A 30 -22.43 9.31 -23.78
C MET A 30 -23.58 8.30 -23.66
N MET A 31 -23.55 7.44 -22.63
CA MET A 31 -24.62 6.46 -22.39
C MET A 31 -25.97 7.14 -22.13
N ILE A 32 -25.99 8.17 -21.29
CA ILE A 32 -27.22 8.93 -20.98
C ILE A 32 -27.74 9.63 -22.24
N ALA A 33 -26.88 10.27 -23.01
CA ALA A 33 -27.26 10.95 -24.25
C ALA A 33 -27.87 9.97 -25.28
N MET A 34 -27.29 8.77 -25.40
CA MET A 34 -27.81 7.74 -26.31
C MET A 34 -29.18 7.20 -25.87
N ILE A 35 -29.46 7.10 -24.56
CA ILE A 35 -30.77 6.69 -24.04
C ILE A 35 -31.85 7.72 -24.37
N PHE A 36 -31.54 9.03 -24.30
CA PHE A 36 -32.49 10.10 -24.60
C PHE A 36 -32.61 10.42 -26.10
N ASN A 37 -31.74 9.87 -26.95
CA ASN A 37 -31.73 10.15 -28.37
C ASN A 37 -32.89 9.45 -29.09
N LYS A 38 -33.67 10.21 -29.86
CA LYS A 38 -34.81 9.70 -30.66
C LYS A 38 -34.46 9.46 -32.13
N TYR A 39 -33.32 9.96 -32.60
CA TYR A 39 -32.92 9.83 -34.01
C TYR A 39 -32.41 8.42 -34.29
N ILE A 40 -32.84 7.85 -35.43
CA ILE A 40 -32.51 6.48 -35.84
C ILE A 40 -31.60 6.54 -37.06
N ASN A 41 -30.42 5.91 -36.97
CA ASN A 41 -29.56 5.65 -38.13
C ASN A 41 -29.19 4.15 -38.16
N ARG A 42 -29.71 3.42 -39.16
CA ARG A 42 -29.53 1.96 -39.28
C ARG A 42 -28.41 1.53 -40.23
N PHE A 43 -27.89 2.46 -41.04
CA PHE A 43 -26.92 2.14 -42.10
C PHE A 43 -25.47 2.44 -41.69
N LEU A 44 -25.24 2.93 -40.47
CA LEU A 44 -23.89 3.10 -39.92
C LEU A 44 -23.34 1.74 -39.46
N LEU A 45 -22.74 1.00 -40.39
CA LEU A 45 -22.17 -0.33 -40.14
C LEU A 45 -20.68 -0.29 -39.83
N GLU A 46 -19.95 0.68 -40.37
CA GLU A 46 -18.50 0.78 -40.23
C GLU A 46 -18.07 2.21 -39.88
N GLY A 47 -16.94 2.31 -39.18
CA GLY A 47 -16.43 3.57 -38.64
C GLY A 47 -14.93 3.54 -38.39
N GLN A 48 -14.12 3.22 -39.40
CA GLN A 48 -12.66 3.08 -39.24
C GLN A 48 -12.00 4.26 -38.52
N MET A 49 -12.46 5.49 -38.80
CA MET A 49 -11.92 6.70 -38.15
C MET A 49 -12.25 6.78 -36.66
N ILE A 50 -13.45 6.34 -36.24
CA ILE A 50 -13.82 6.34 -34.80
C ILE A 50 -13.12 5.19 -34.07
N GLU A 51 -12.95 4.05 -34.75
CA GLU A 51 -12.16 2.92 -34.24
C GLU A 51 -10.72 3.33 -33.96
N LEU A 52 -10.07 3.99 -34.92
CA LEU A 52 -8.73 4.51 -34.74
C LEU A 52 -8.65 5.49 -33.56
N ALA A 53 -9.64 6.38 -33.43
CA ALA A 53 -9.68 7.37 -32.36
C ALA A 53 -9.82 6.74 -30.97
N TRP A 54 -10.75 5.80 -30.77
CA TRP A 54 -10.92 5.14 -29.47
C TRP A 54 -9.85 4.09 -29.16
N THR A 55 -9.01 3.70 -30.12
CA THR A 55 -7.84 2.85 -29.84
C THR A 55 -6.64 3.70 -29.42
N ILE A 56 -6.39 4.82 -30.11
CA ILE A 56 -5.25 5.70 -29.79
C ILE A 56 -5.49 6.45 -28.47
N ALA A 57 -6.70 6.96 -28.23
CA ALA A 57 -6.97 7.78 -27.03
C ALA A 57 -6.70 7.04 -25.70
N PRO A 58 -7.20 5.81 -25.46
CA PRO A 58 -6.87 5.04 -24.26
C PRO A 58 -5.39 4.68 -24.16
N ALA A 59 -4.73 4.39 -25.29
CA ALA A 59 -3.29 4.09 -25.30
C ALA A 59 -2.48 5.29 -24.78
N VAL A 60 -2.81 6.51 -25.22
CA VAL A 60 -2.18 7.74 -24.72
C VAL A 60 -2.49 7.95 -23.23
N ILE A 61 -3.74 7.74 -22.80
CA ILE A 61 -4.12 7.88 -21.38
C ILE A 61 -3.33 6.90 -20.50
N LEU A 62 -3.13 5.66 -20.94
CA LEU A 62 -2.35 4.67 -20.20
C LEU A 62 -0.89 5.11 -20.05
N VAL A 63 -0.29 5.74 -21.05
CA VAL A 63 1.07 6.31 -20.94
C VAL A 63 1.12 7.38 -19.84
N PHE A 64 0.11 8.26 -19.75
CA PHE A 64 0.03 9.29 -18.70
C PHE A 64 -0.11 8.73 -17.28
N ILE A 65 -0.66 7.52 -17.12
CA ILE A 65 -0.71 6.81 -15.84
C ILE A 65 0.61 6.06 -15.59
N ALA A 66 1.16 5.40 -16.61
CA ALA A 66 2.32 4.52 -16.48
C ALA A 66 3.60 5.28 -16.15
N VAL A 67 3.85 6.45 -16.74
CA VAL A 67 5.08 7.22 -16.51
C VAL A 67 5.29 7.61 -15.03
N PRO A 68 4.33 8.26 -14.34
CA PRO A 68 4.50 8.56 -12.91
C PRO A 68 4.52 7.29 -12.05
N SER A 69 3.77 6.25 -12.42
CA SER A 69 3.76 4.96 -11.72
C SER A 69 5.15 4.30 -11.71
N LEU A 70 5.77 4.17 -12.88
CA LEU A 70 7.10 3.58 -13.01
C LEU A 70 8.16 4.40 -12.30
N ARG A 71 8.10 5.74 -12.38
CA ARG A 71 9.00 6.61 -11.63
C ARG A 71 8.92 6.32 -10.12
N LEU A 72 7.70 6.21 -9.58
CA LEU A 72 7.51 5.93 -8.15
C LEU A 72 8.00 4.53 -7.78
N LEU A 73 7.76 3.52 -8.62
CA LEU A 73 8.25 2.16 -8.40
C LEU A 73 9.78 2.14 -8.23
N TYR A 74 10.52 2.81 -9.10
CA TYR A 74 11.99 2.86 -8.99
C TYR A 74 12.47 3.67 -7.77
N LEU A 75 11.76 4.73 -7.37
CA LEU A 75 12.08 5.47 -6.16
C LEU A 75 11.87 4.64 -4.88
N MET A 76 10.91 3.71 -4.89
CA MET A 76 10.65 2.81 -3.76
C MET A 76 11.70 1.71 -3.64
N ASP A 77 12.25 1.25 -4.77
CA ASP A 77 13.27 0.18 -4.82
C ASP A 77 14.69 0.70 -4.58
N GLU A 78 14.90 2.02 -4.61
CA GLU A 78 16.22 2.61 -4.40
C GLU A 78 16.73 2.36 -2.96
N ILE A 79 17.77 1.53 -2.85
CA ILE A 79 18.34 1.12 -1.57
C ILE A 79 19.19 2.26 -1.01
N ASN A 80 18.57 3.07 -0.16
CA ASN A 80 19.28 4.02 0.69
C ASN A 80 20.14 3.28 1.71
N THR A 81 21.27 3.86 2.13
CA THR A 81 22.09 3.30 3.22
C THR A 81 21.33 3.39 4.54
N PRO A 82 20.80 2.28 5.08
CA PRO A 82 19.98 2.34 6.28
C PRO A 82 20.87 2.50 7.51
N THR A 83 20.37 3.24 8.51
CA THR A 83 21.06 3.42 9.79
C THR A 83 20.64 2.39 10.83
N VAL A 84 19.42 1.85 10.70
CA VAL A 84 18.86 0.83 11.60
C VAL A 84 18.19 -0.26 10.77
N THR A 85 18.42 -1.51 11.17
CA THR A 85 17.76 -2.71 10.66
C THR A 85 16.88 -3.32 11.73
N LEU A 86 15.61 -3.49 11.40
CA LEU A 86 14.63 -4.21 12.23
C LEU A 86 14.18 -5.46 11.47
N LYS A 87 14.32 -6.63 12.08
CA LYS A 87 13.76 -7.86 11.55
C LYS A 87 12.41 -8.13 12.21
N THR A 88 11.42 -8.41 11.39
CA THR A 88 10.04 -8.63 11.80
C THR A 88 9.62 -10.03 11.36
N ILE A 89 9.20 -10.85 12.32
CA ILE A 89 8.83 -12.25 12.07
C ILE A 89 7.37 -12.46 12.46
N GLY A 90 6.56 -12.88 11.48
CA GLY A 90 5.16 -13.22 11.69
C GLY A 90 4.97 -14.63 12.25
N HIS A 91 4.05 -14.75 13.22
CA HIS A 91 3.62 -15.99 13.86
C HIS A 91 2.09 -16.01 14.00
N GLN A 92 1.48 -17.18 14.17
CA GLN A 92 0.08 -17.35 14.55
C GLN A 92 -0.09 -17.08 16.06
N TRP A 93 -0.67 -15.97 16.53
CA TRP A 93 -1.14 -14.75 15.85
C TRP A 93 -0.55 -13.52 16.54
N TYR A 94 0.74 -13.29 16.30
CA TYR A 94 1.50 -12.19 16.89
C TYR A 94 2.73 -11.89 16.02
N TRP A 95 3.38 -10.77 16.31
CA TRP A 95 4.62 -10.38 15.65
C TRP A 95 5.77 -10.42 16.65
N SER A 96 6.93 -10.88 16.20
CA SER A 96 8.17 -10.74 16.97
C SER A 96 9.12 -9.79 16.23
N TYR A 97 9.82 -8.97 17.00
CA TYR A 97 10.69 -7.91 16.50
C TYR A 97 12.09 -8.10 17.06
N GLU A 98 13.08 -8.15 16.16
CA GLU A 98 14.50 -8.30 16.49
C GLU A 98 15.27 -7.08 15.98
N TYR A 99 15.93 -6.33 16.88
CA TYR A 99 16.82 -5.23 16.49
C TYR A 99 18.24 -5.77 16.35
N SER A 100 18.62 -6.13 15.12
CA SER A 100 19.89 -6.81 14.82
C SER A 100 21.14 -5.97 15.05
N ASP A 101 21.02 -4.64 15.03
CA ASP A 101 22.16 -3.74 15.19
C ASP A 101 22.57 -3.53 16.66
N PHE A 102 21.71 -3.94 17.59
CA PHE A 102 21.95 -3.84 19.03
C PHE A 102 22.14 -5.24 19.64
N ALA A 103 22.77 -5.29 20.82
CA ALA A 103 22.99 -6.55 21.51
C ALA A 103 21.66 -7.12 22.06
N LYS A 104 21.12 -8.15 21.38
CA LYS A 104 20.03 -9.02 21.84
C LYS A 104 18.78 -8.28 22.32
N VAL A 105 18.24 -7.39 21.49
CA VAL A 105 16.90 -6.81 21.72
C VAL A 105 15.91 -7.55 20.84
N GLU A 106 15.17 -8.47 21.45
CA GLU A 106 14.07 -9.21 20.84
C GLU A 106 12.85 -9.19 21.76
N PHE A 107 11.64 -9.07 21.20
CA PHE A 107 10.39 -9.17 21.96
C PHE A 107 9.22 -9.53 21.05
N ASP A 108 8.18 -10.06 21.69
CA ASP A 108 6.90 -10.38 21.05
C ASP A 108 5.89 -9.25 21.27
N SER A 109 5.01 -9.08 20.29
CA SER A 109 3.99 -8.04 20.22
C SER A 109 2.64 -8.70 19.96
N TYR A 110 1.82 -8.76 21.01
CA TYR A 110 0.48 -9.32 21.02
C TYR A 110 -0.57 -8.21 21.06
N MET A 111 -1.70 -8.46 20.41
CA MET A 111 -2.88 -7.60 20.52
C MET A 111 -3.45 -7.65 21.94
N ILE A 112 -3.73 -6.49 22.53
CA ILE A 112 -4.29 -6.42 23.88
C ILE A 112 -5.74 -6.94 23.87
N PRO A 113 -6.10 -7.91 24.74
CA PRO A 113 -7.47 -8.40 24.86
C PRO A 113 -8.44 -7.30 25.30
N GLN A 114 -9.69 -7.35 24.82
CA GLN A 114 -10.69 -6.33 25.14
C GLN A 114 -10.99 -6.15 26.63
N ASN A 115 -10.82 -7.22 27.42
CA ASN A 115 -11.05 -7.18 28.87
C ASN A 115 -9.94 -6.44 29.64
N GLU A 116 -8.77 -6.26 29.02
CA GLU A 116 -7.60 -5.60 29.61
C GLU A 116 -7.42 -4.17 29.05
N MET A 117 -8.37 -3.70 28.22
CA MET A 117 -8.25 -2.40 27.58
C MET A 117 -8.59 -1.23 28.52
N GLU A 118 -7.68 -0.26 28.58
CA GLU A 118 -7.91 1.08 29.12
C GLU A 118 -8.74 1.94 28.16
N ASN A 119 -9.42 2.96 28.69
CA ASN A 119 -10.34 3.83 27.95
C ASN A 119 -9.69 4.61 26.78
N ASN A 120 -8.36 4.73 26.76
CA ASN A 120 -7.61 5.50 25.75
C ASN A 120 -7.03 4.62 24.63
N MET A 121 -7.32 3.32 24.63
CA MET A 121 -6.80 2.38 23.65
C MET A 121 -7.78 2.09 22.52
N PHE A 122 -7.23 1.78 21.35
CA PHE A 122 -7.96 1.40 20.17
C PHE A 122 -8.17 -0.10 20.13
N ARG A 123 -9.44 -0.51 20.13
CA ARG A 123 -9.87 -1.90 19.97
C ARG A 123 -9.28 -2.53 18.70
N LEU A 124 -8.67 -3.70 18.84
CA LEU A 124 -8.00 -4.49 17.78
C LEU A 124 -6.76 -3.85 17.13
N LEU A 125 -6.22 -2.76 17.69
CA LEU A 125 -5.04 -2.08 17.14
C LEU A 125 -3.91 -1.93 18.15
N ASP A 126 -4.22 -1.71 19.42
CA ASP A 126 -3.18 -1.62 20.44
C ASP A 126 -2.59 -2.98 20.78
N VAL A 127 -1.27 -2.95 21.00
CA VAL A 127 -0.42 -4.08 21.32
C VAL A 127 0.29 -3.83 22.63
N ASP A 128 0.68 -4.91 23.31
CA ASP A 128 1.42 -4.87 24.58
C ASP A 128 2.80 -4.21 24.44
N ASN A 129 3.58 -4.62 23.42
CA ASN A 129 4.91 -4.12 23.12
C ASN A 129 4.92 -3.49 21.73
N ARG A 130 5.24 -2.19 21.67
CA ARG A 130 5.33 -1.43 20.42
C ARG A 130 6.76 -1.43 19.89
N ALA A 131 6.93 -1.65 18.58
CA ALA A 131 8.20 -1.45 17.91
C ALA A 131 8.54 0.05 17.82
N ALA A 132 9.59 0.47 18.52
CA ALA A 132 10.08 1.85 18.53
C ALA A 132 11.18 2.03 17.48
N LEU A 133 10.98 2.99 16.58
CA LEU A 133 11.92 3.29 15.50
C LEU A 133 12.27 4.79 15.48
N PRO A 134 13.52 5.16 15.15
CA PRO A 134 13.93 6.57 15.08
C PRO A 134 13.31 7.30 13.89
N MET A 135 12.82 8.52 14.10
CA MET A 135 12.37 9.39 13.01
C MET A 135 13.55 9.99 12.24
N ASN A 136 13.29 10.50 11.02
CA ASN A 136 14.25 11.19 10.15
C ASN A 136 15.52 10.39 9.82
N THR A 137 15.42 9.07 9.81
CA THR A 137 16.51 8.18 9.39
C THR A 137 15.97 7.09 8.46
N PHE A 138 16.83 6.55 7.60
CA PHE A 138 16.46 5.43 6.74
C PHE A 138 16.51 4.13 7.55
N ILE A 139 15.36 3.48 7.65
CA ILE A 139 15.21 2.20 8.33
C ILE A 139 15.07 1.12 7.28
N ARG A 140 15.81 0.02 7.46
CA ARG A 140 15.62 -1.22 6.72
C ARG A 140 14.77 -2.15 7.57
N ILE A 141 13.66 -2.63 7.03
CA ILE A 141 12.91 -3.74 7.62
C ILE A 141 13.15 -5.00 6.81
N ILE A 142 13.40 -6.11 7.52
CA ILE A 142 13.47 -7.45 6.97
C ILE A 142 12.26 -8.23 7.49
N VAL A 143 11.35 -8.61 6.59
CA VAL A 143 10.11 -9.31 6.92
C VAL A 143 10.21 -10.78 6.53
N THR A 144 9.84 -11.68 7.45
CA THR A 144 9.74 -13.13 7.22
C THR A 144 8.65 -13.70 8.13
N ALA A 145 8.28 -14.96 7.94
CA ALA A 145 7.39 -15.69 8.84
C ALA A 145 8.06 -16.95 9.38
N ALA A 146 7.60 -17.44 10.53
CA ALA A 146 8.04 -18.70 11.12
C ALA A 146 7.10 -19.88 10.80
N ASP A 147 5.84 -19.61 10.42
CA ASP A 147 4.81 -20.63 10.22
C ASP A 147 4.12 -20.56 8.85
N VAL A 148 3.10 -19.71 8.69
CA VAL A 148 2.28 -19.52 7.49
C VAL A 148 2.57 -18.16 6.86
N LEU A 149 1.83 -17.82 5.80
CA LEU A 149 1.93 -16.49 5.21
C LEU A 149 1.31 -15.46 6.15
N HIS A 150 2.01 -14.34 6.31
CA HIS A 150 1.48 -13.11 6.90
C HIS A 150 1.86 -11.94 6.00
N SER A 151 1.42 -10.72 6.32
CA SER A 151 1.89 -9.51 5.65
C SER A 151 2.04 -8.40 6.67
N TRP A 152 3.26 -7.85 6.76
CA TRP A 152 3.55 -6.71 7.63
C TRP A 152 3.18 -5.42 6.90
N THR A 153 2.19 -4.71 7.42
CA THR A 153 1.60 -3.54 6.76
C THR A 153 1.47 -2.38 7.72
N VAL A 154 1.99 -1.22 7.35
CA VAL A 154 1.77 0.05 8.04
C VAL A 154 1.32 1.09 7.00
N PRO A 155 0.00 1.29 6.81
CA PRO A 155 -0.52 2.09 5.70
C PRO A 155 -0.06 3.54 5.69
N SER A 156 0.10 4.15 6.87
CA SER A 156 0.55 5.55 6.99
C SER A 156 1.98 5.78 6.49
N LEU A 157 2.81 4.73 6.46
CA LEU A 157 4.15 4.72 5.88
C LEU A 157 4.16 4.30 4.40
N GLY A 158 3.02 3.85 3.85
CA GLY A 158 2.96 3.31 2.49
C GLY A 158 3.70 1.99 2.35
N VAL A 159 3.77 1.21 3.43
CA VAL A 159 4.56 -0.02 3.49
C VAL A 159 3.64 -1.22 3.65
N LYS A 160 3.83 -2.20 2.76
CA LYS A 160 3.26 -3.55 2.82
C LYS A 160 4.32 -4.53 2.31
N ALA A 161 4.66 -5.53 3.10
CA ALA A 161 5.58 -6.58 2.68
C ALA A 161 5.12 -7.94 3.23
N ASP A 162 5.02 -8.92 2.35
CA ASP A 162 4.60 -10.27 2.73
C ASP A 162 5.70 -10.94 3.57
N ALA A 163 5.28 -11.56 4.66
CA ALA A 163 6.08 -12.41 5.51
C ALA A 163 5.93 -13.85 5.01
N THR A 164 6.96 -14.37 4.36
CA THR A 164 6.94 -15.69 3.72
C THR A 164 7.93 -16.62 4.43
N PRO A 165 7.50 -17.80 4.91
CA PRO A 165 8.42 -18.75 5.54
C PRO A 165 9.57 -19.12 4.60
N GLY A 166 10.81 -19.03 5.09
CA GLY A 166 12.01 -19.33 4.30
C GLY A 166 12.47 -18.22 3.34
N ARG A 167 11.84 -17.03 3.36
CA ARG A 167 12.26 -15.89 2.53
C ARG A 167 12.35 -14.60 3.36
N LEU A 168 13.45 -13.87 3.18
CA LEU A 168 13.69 -12.57 3.79
C LEU A 168 13.34 -11.46 2.80
N ASN A 169 12.19 -10.82 2.97
CA ASN A 169 11.79 -9.66 2.17
C ASN A 169 12.35 -8.39 2.79
N GLN A 170 13.05 -7.58 2.00
CA GLN A 170 13.62 -6.32 2.45
C GLN A 170 12.78 -5.14 1.92
N ILE A 171 12.55 -4.18 2.78
CA ILE A 171 11.93 -2.89 2.46
C ILE A 171 12.66 -1.77 3.20
N SER A 172 12.71 -0.58 2.62
CA SER A 172 13.26 0.60 3.28
C SER A 172 12.28 1.75 3.28
N PHE A 173 12.24 2.50 4.38
CA PHE A 173 11.43 3.71 4.48
C PHE A 173 12.06 4.71 5.44
N LEU A 174 11.50 5.91 5.42
CA LEU A 174 11.84 7.02 6.32
C LEU A 174 10.57 7.51 7.00
N ILE A 175 10.65 7.71 8.31
CA ILE A 175 9.56 8.26 9.12
C ILE A 175 9.77 9.78 9.27
N SER A 176 8.91 10.60 8.68
CA SER A 176 9.07 12.07 8.64
C SER A 176 8.54 12.81 9.87
N ARG A 177 7.73 12.15 10.71
CA ARG A 177 7.10 12.75 11.88
C ARG A 177 7.03 11.78 13.06
N PRO A 178 7.15 12.25 14.31
CA PRO A 178 6.94 11.41 15.47
C PRO A 178 5.46 11.05 15.63
N GLY A 179 5.20 9.93 16.31
CA GLY A 179 3.86 9.48 16.65
C GLY A 179 3.75 7.96 16.73
N ILE A 180 2.53 7.48 16.95
CA ILE A 180 2.21 6.06 16.92
C ILE A 180 1.57 5.78 15.56
N LEU A 181 2.13 4.82 14.83
CA LEU A 181 1.67 4.41 13.50
C LEU A 181 1.17 2.97 13.60
N TYR A 182 -0.10 2.78 13.31
CA TYR A 182 -0.75 1.48 13.40
C TYR A 182 -0.72 0.73 12.07
N GLY A 183 -0.80 -0.59 12.18
CA GLY A 183 -0.81 -1.55 11.09
C GLY A 183 -1.56 -2.81 11.50
N GLN A 184 -1.96 -3.62 10.53
CA GLN A 184 -2.60 -4.92 10.75
C GLN A 184 -2.02 -5.94 9.78
N CYS A 185 -2.10 -7.23 10.14
CA CYS A 185 -1.77 -8.29 9.19
C CYS A 185 -2.66 -8.14 7.94
N SER A 186 -2.09 -8.24 6.74
CA SER A 186 -2.83 -8.08 5.48
C SER A 186 -2.75 -9.31 4.57
N GLU A 187 -2.52 -10.48 5.16
CA GLU A 187 -2.52 -11.78 4.50
C GLU A 187 -3.18 -12.81 5.41
N ILE A 188 -4.02 -13.69 4.86
CA ILE A 188 -4.83 -14.62 5.64
C ILE A 188 -3.98 -15.64 6.39
N CYS A 189 -3.95 -15.58 7.72
CA CYS A 189 -3.08 -16.40 8.56
C CYS A 189 -3.80 -17.34 9.55
N GLY A 190 -5.13 -17.46 9.49
CA GLY A 190 -5.91 -18.42 10.28
C GLY A 190 -7.02 -17.77 11.11
N ALA A 191 -7.33 -18.36 12.27
CA ALA A 191 -8.51 -18.02 13.07
C ALA A 191 -8.52 -16.58 13.62
N ASN A 192 -7.37 -16.03 14.00
CA ASN A 192 -7.25 -14.67 14.54
C ASN A 192 -6.53 -13.74 13.54
N HIS A 193 -6.77 -13.91 12.24
CA HIS A 193 -6.26 -13.00 11.20
C HIS A 193 -6.73 -11.55 11.42
#